data_AF-A0A8T9BG96-F1
#
_entry.id   AF-A0A8T9BG96-F1
#
_cell.length_a   1.000
_cell.length_b   1.000
_cell.length_c   1.000
_cell.angle_alpha   90.00
_cell.angle_beta   90.00
_cell.angle_gamma   90.00
#
_symmetry.space_group_name_H-M   'P 1'
#
loop_
_entity.id
_entity.type
_entity.pdbx_description
1 polymer ?
#
loop_
_entity_poly.entity_id
_entity_poly.type
_entity_poly.pdbx_seq_one_letter_code
_entity_poly.pdbx_strand_id
1 'polypeptide(L)'
;MASPRAWAVSDETSKLVTTIVSTFTAHFVLLWNSYFPELPLSPPLPSFDGRAVLYPSVQNLRDYMSWRQVDCHINNLYNTTFWALIQMGGLDAKEAEKELAGSVAADKNEILFSRFKINYNNEPDMYKKGSVVFRDYELVEPGSVSEVVDEDSAKTIEQLELSKTQEEKDRKRRAKAIITVQHVDIIKDEFWERRPWLLSNKPGKIPKEP
;
A
#
# COMPACT_ATOMS: atom_id res chain seq x y z
N MET A 1 6.16 16.71 18.97
CA MET A 1 5.10 15.90 18.34
C MET A 1 5.32 14.46 18.77
N ALA A 2 4.49 13.94 19.68
CA ALA A 2 4.75 12.69 20.36
C ALA A 2 4.53 11.48 19.43
N SER A 3 5.58 10.68 19.24
CA SER A 3 5.50 9.37 18.61
C SER A 3 4.57 8.46 19.42
N PRO A 4 3.55 7.82 18.83
CA PRO A 4 2.73 6.84 19.53
C PRO A 4 3.62 5.66 19.94
N ARG A 5 3.95 5.56 21.23
CA ARG A 5 4.62 4.38 21.79
C ARG A 5 3.64 3.20 21.72
N ALA A 6 3.89 2.26 20.81
CA ALA A 6 3.19 0.99 20.73
C ALA A 6 3.65 0.08 21.88
N TRP A 7 2.82 -0.10 22.92
CA TRP A 7 3.08 -1.04 24.03
C TRP A 7 2.05 -2.18 24.09
N ALA A 8 1.68 -2.77 22.96
CA ALA A 8 0.87 -4.00 22.96
C ALA A 8 1.65 -5.14 22.28
N VAL A 9 2.73 -5.61 22.92
CA VAL A 9 3.32 -6.91 22.58
C VAL A 9 2.50 -7.98 23.29
N SER A 10 1.30 -8.25 22.78
CA SER A 10 0.63 -9.51 23.08
C SER A 10 1.29 -10.62 22.26
N ASP A 11 1.26 -11.86 22.74
CA ASP A 11 1.74 -13.02 21.99
C ASP A 11 1.09 -13.14 20.60
N GLU A 12 -0.14 -12.64 20.46
CA GLU A 12 -0.90 -12.61 19.22
C GLU A 12 -0.31 -11.63 18.21
N THR A 13 0.08 -10.43 18.65
CA THR A 13 0.77 -9.44 17.80
C THR A 13 2.10 -10.00 17.28
N SER A 14 2.86 -10.68 18.14
CA SER A 14 4.12 -11.32 17.76
C SER A 14 3.92 -12.42 16.72
N LYS A 15 2.90 -13.29 16.90
CA LYS A 15 2.55 -14.34 15.93
C LYS A 15 2.13 -13.76 14.57
N LEU A 16 1.33 -12.69 14.56
CA LEU A 16 0.92 -12.04 13.31
C LEU A 16 2.13 -11.50 12.53
N VAL A 17 3.00 -10.74 13.18
CA VAL A 17 4.18 -10.15 12.56
C VAL A 17 5.13 -11.24 12.05
N THR A 18 5.47 -12.20 12.90
CA THR A 18 6.40 -13.29 12.53
C THR A 18 5.85 -14.17 11.41
N THR A 19 4.54 -14.45 11.39
CA THR A 19 3.90 -15.22 10.30
C THR A 19 3.96 -14.45 8.98
N ILE A 20 3.66 -13.15 8.98
CA ILE A 20 3.71 -12.32 7.78
C ILE A 20 5.16 -12.24 7.25
N VAL A 21 6.12 -11.92 8.11
CA VAL A 21 7.53 -11.75 7.73
C VAL A 21 8.13 -13.05 7.20
N SER A 22 7.91 -14.17 7.89
CA SER A 22 8.42 -15.48 7.45
C SER A 22 7.79 -15.92 6.13
N THR A 23 6.47 -15.75 5.98
CA THR A 23 5.76 -16.08 4.73
C THR A 23 6.24 -15.21 3.57
N PHE A 24 6.40 -13.91 3.79
CA PHE A 24 6.89 -12.98 2.77
C PHE A 24 8.31 -13.34 2.35
N THR A 25 9.21 -13.59 3.31
CA THR A 25 10.59 -13.99 3.04
C THR A 25 10.66 -15.28 2.22
N ALA A 26 9.86 -16.29 2.58
CA ALA A 26 9.81 -17.55 1.85
C ALA A 26 9.34 -17.35 0.39
N HIS A 27 8.30 -16.55 0.16
CA HIS A 27 7.82 -16.26 -1.19
C HIS A 27 8.82 -15.40 -1.98
N PHE A 28 9.49 -14.44 -1.33
CA PHE A 28 10.50 -13.60 -1.96
C PHE A 28 11.65 -14.45 -2.50
N VAL A 29 12.17 -15.37 -1.69
CA VAL A 29 13.25 -16.31 -2.10
C VAL A 29 12.75 -17.27 -3.18
N LEU A 30 11.54 -17.83 -3.04
CA LEU A 30 10.94 -18.74 -4.01
C LEU A 30 10.80 -18.10 -5.40
N LEU A 31 10.32 -16.86 -5.44
CA LEU A 31 10.03 -16.15 -6.68
C LEU A 31 11.24 -15.43 -7.26
N TRP A 32 12.34 -15.27 -6.51
CA TRP A 32 13.51 -14.51 -6.94
C TRP A 32 14.00 -14.91 -8.35
N ASN A 33 14.24 -16.20 -8.58
CA ASN A 33 14.74 -16.69 -9.87
C ASN A 33 13.72 -16.51 -11.02
N SER A 34 12.43 -16.30 -10.72
CA SER A 34 11.43 -15.98 -11.75
C SER A 34 11.56 -14.54 -12.26
N TYR A 35 12.09 -13.62 -11.44
CA TYR A 35 12.31 -12.22 -11.81
C TYR A 35 13.77 -11.93 -12.18
N PHE A 36 14.72 -12.66 -11.60
CA PHE A 36 16.16 -12.46 -11.77
C PHE A 36 16.87 -13.78 -12.13
N PRO A 37 16.63 -14.36 -13.32
CA PRO A 37 17.20 -15.65 -13.70
C PRO A 37 18.73 -15.66 -13.76
N GLU A 38 19.34 -14.53 -14.14
CA GLU A 38 20.79 -14.38 -14.31
C GLU A 38 21.52 -13.97 -13.02
N LEU A 39 20.79 -13.71 -11.94
CA LEU A 39 21.37 -13.24 -10.68
C LEU A 39 20.92 -14.16 -9.54
N PRO A 40 21.55 -15.34 -9.35
CA PRO A 40 21.17 -16.26 -8.29
C PRO A 40 21.39 -15.64 -6.90
N LEU A 41 20.53 -16.00 -5.95
CA LEU A 41 20.68 -15.55 -4.55
C LEU A 41 22.00 -16.05 -3.96
N SER A 42 22.74 -15.12 -3.35
CA SER A 42 23.92 -15.40 -2.54
C SER A 42 23.73 -14.87 -1.12
N PRO A 43 24.32 -15.50 -0.09
CA PRO A 43 24.30 -14.96 1.27
C PRO A 43 24.91 -13.54 1.37
N PRO A 44 24.43 -12.69 2.30
CA PRO A 44 23.31 -12.94 3.21
C PRO A 44 21.97 -12.97 2.45
N LEU A 45 21.11 -13.93 2.81
CA LEU A 45 19.80 -14.03 2.19
C LEU A 45 18.92 -12.82 2.58
N PRO A 46 17.97 -12.42 1.71
CA PRO A 46 17.02 -11.37 2.01
C PRO A 46 16.30 -11.62 3.34
N SER A 47 16.23 -10.60 4.17
CA SER A 47 15.50 -10.62 5.44
C SER A 47 14.67 -9.34 5.56
N PHE A 48 13.56 -9.43 6.27
CA PHE A 48 12.58 -8.34 6.39
C PHE A 48 12.27 -8.07 7.85
N ASP A 49 12.15 -6.80 8.21
CA ASP A 49 11.62 -6.35 9.50
C ASP A 49 10.09 -6.19 9.40
N GLY A 50 9.39 -6.38 10.51
CA GLY A 50 7.94 -6.26 10.60
C GLY A 50 7.51 -5.62 11.90
N ARG A 51 6.47 -4.79 11.82
CA ARG A 51 5.82 -4.19 13.00
C ARG A 51 4.31 -4.16 12.81
N ALA A 52 3.59 -4.36 13.90
CA ALA A 52 2.15 -4.13 13.95
C ALA A 52 1.87 -2.77 14.58
N VAL A 53 0.92 -2.04 14.01
CA VAL A 53 0.49 -0.73 14.51
C VAL A 53 -1.03 -0.74 14.56
N LEU A 54 -1.60 -0.34 15.70
CA LEU A 54 -3.04 -0.22 15.88
C LEU A 54 -3.48 1.21 15.60
N TYR A 55 -4.54 1.35 14.82
CA TYR A 55 -5.17 2.64 14.52
C TYR A 55 -6.54 2.70 15.18
N PRO A 56 -6.82 3.70 16.04
CA PRO A 56 -8.08 3.78 16.77
C PRO A 56 -9.26 4.25 15.91
N SER A 57 -9.01 4.74 14.70
CA SER A 57 -10.04 5.17 13.77
C SER A 57 -9.66 4.88 12.32
N VAL A 58 -10.67 4.83 11.46
CA VAL A 58 -10.50 4.74 10.00
C VAL A 58 -9.71 5.93 9.46
N GLN A 59 -9.91 7.14 10.02
CA GLN A 59 -9.17 8.32 9.59
C GLN A 59 -7.66 8.12 9.79
N ASN A 60 -7.24 7.60 10.96
CA ASN A 60 -5.81 7.37 11.21
C ASN A 60 -5.20 6.32 10.27
N LEU A 61 -5.97 5.30 9.87
CA LEU A 61 -5.54 4.34 8.86
C LEU A 61 -5.37 5.01 7.49
N ARG A 62 -6.32 5.85 7.07
CA ARG A 62 -6.25 6.59 5.80
C ARG A 62 -5.08 7.56 5.78
N ASP A 63 -4.85 8.28 6.88
CA ASP A 63 -3.72 9.19 7.05
C ASP A 63 -2.39 8.44 6.95
N TYR A 64 -2.29 7.27 7.58
CA TYR A 64 -1.10 6.43 7.50
C TYR A 64 -0.84 5.95 6.06
N MET A 65 -1.86 5.45 5.37
CA MET A 65 -1.72 4.99 3.98
C MET A 65 -1.32 6.14 3.05
N SER A 66 -1.92 7.32 3.25
CA SER A 66 -1.59 8.55 2.51
C SER A 66 -0.15 8.96 2.77
N TRP A 67 0.29 8.92 4.03
CA TRP A 67 1.67 9.21 4.41
C TRP A 67 2.67 8.27 3.73
N ARG A 68 2.39 6.96 3.65
CA ARG A 68 3.25 6.00 2.92
C ARG A 68 3.32 6.31 1.42
N GLN A 69 2.22 6.72 0.79
CA GLN A 69 2.23 7.07 -0.64
C GLN A 69 2.95 8.40 -0.92
N VAL A 70 2.77 9.40 -0.06
CA VAL A 70 3.52 10.67 -0.15
C VAL A 70 5.02 10.43 0.02
N ASP A 71 5.41 9.58 0.97
CA ASP A 71 6.81 9.18 1.19
C ASP A 71 7.41 8.49 -0.06
N CYS A 72 6.65 7.59 -0.70
CA CYS A 72 7.02 6.97 -1.97
C CYS A 72 7.26 8.02 -3.06
N HIS A 73 6.35 8.99 -3.23
CA HIS A 73 6.49 10.03 -4.24
C HIS A 73 7.74 10.90 -4.03
N ILE A 74 7.98 11.33 -2.78
CA ILE A 74 9.14 12.16 -2.42
C ILE A 74 10.44 11.40 -2.66
N ASN A 75 10.53 10.16 -2.18
CA ASN A 75 11.73 9.33 -2.33
C ASN A 75 11.98 8.98 -3.79
N ASN A 76 10.95 8.69 -4.57
CA ASN A 76 11.11 8.37 -5.99
C ASN A 76 11.60 9.59 -6.79
N LEU A 77 11.03 10.78 -6.58
CA LEU A 77 11.49 12.01 -7.24
C LEU A 77 12.95 12.33 -6.89
N TYR A 78 13.30 12.20 -5.61
CA TYR A 78 14.68 12.38 -5.15
C TYR A 78 15.63 11.38 -5.83
N ASN A 79 15.32 10.08 -5.75
CA ASN A 79 16.18 9.02 -6.28
C ASN A 79 16.32 9.09 -7.81
N THR A 80 15.23 9.40 -8.52
CA THR A 80 15.27 9.58 -9.98
C THR A 80 16.22 10.71 -10.35
N THR A 81 16.13 11.85 -9.64
CA THR A 81 17.02 12.99 -9.88
C THR A 81 18.46 12.68 -9.49
N PHE A 82 18.67 12.05 -8.34
CA PHE A 82 19.98 11.66 -7.83
C PHE A 82 20.72 10.72 -8.78
N TRP A 83 20.05 9.66 -9.23
CA TRP A 83 20.66 8.71 -10.17
C TRP A 83 20.84 9.28 -11.57
N ALA A 84 19.96 10.19 -12.03
CA ALA A 84 20.18 10.91 -13.28
C ALA A 84 21.44 11.79 -13.21
N LEU A 85 21.67 12.49 -12.10
CA LEU A 85 22.88 13.29 -11.87
C LEU A 85 24.15 12.43 -11.92
N ILE A 86 24.13 11.23 -11.34
CA ILE A 86 25.29 10.32 -11.31
C ILE A 86 25.50 9.65 -12.67
N GLN A 87 24.47 8.97 -13.18
CA GLN A 87 24.61 8.09 -14.35
C GLN A 87 24.65 8.86 -15.66
N MET A 88 23.92 9.99 -15.77
CA MET A 88 23.85 10.80 -16.98
C MET A 88 24.64 12.10 -16.85
N GLY A 89 24.67 12.69 -15.65
CA GLY A 89 25.40 13.93 -15.37
C GLY A 89 26.89 13.72 -15.05
N GLY A 90 27.29 12.49 -14.72
CA GLY A 90 28.68 12.16 -14.38
C GLY A 90 29.16 12.68 -13.02
N LEU A 91 28.24 13.10 -12.14
CA LEU A 91 28.57 13.54 -10.78
C LEU A 91 28.90 12.35 -9.88
N ASP A 92 29.68 12.59 -8.83
CA ASP A 92 29.80 11.63 -7.74
C ASP A 92 28.57 11.68 -6.80
N ALA A 93 28.46 10.68 -5.92
CA ALA A 93 27.34 10.59 -4.98
C ALA A 93 27.25 11.77 -3.99
N LYS A 94 28.39 12.31 -3.54
CA LYS A 94 28.43 13.43 -2.58
C LYS A 94 28.06 14.75 -3.23
N GLU A 95 28.50 14.95 -4.47
CA GLU A 95 28.17 16.11 -5.29
C GLU A 95 26.68 16.12 -5.63
N ALA A 96 26.13 14.98 -6.06
CA ALA A 96 24.70 14.85 -6.32
C ALA A 96 23.86 15.11 -5.06
N GLU A 97 24.26 14.58 -3.90
CA GLU A 97 23.58 14.86 -2.62
C GLU A 97 23.66 16.35 -2.24
N LYS A 98 24.84 16.96 -2.40
CA LYS A 98 25.03 18.38 -2.12
C LYS A 98 24.20 19.28 -3.04
N GLU A 99 24.07 18.92 -4.31
CA GLU A 99 23.23 19.66 -5.27
C GLU A 99 21.74 19.53 -4.95
N LEU A 100 21.31 18.35 -4.48
CA LEU A 100 19.92 18.12 -4.08
C LEU A 100 19.60 18.67 -2.67
N ALA A 101 20.60 19.00 -1.86
CA ALA A 101 20.41 19.51 -0.52
C ALA A 101 19.63 20.84 -0.52
N GLY A 102 18.51 20.88 0.20
CA GLY A 102 17.64 22.06 0.30
C GLY A 102 16.74 22.31 -0.92
N SER A 103 16.86 21.53 -1.99
CA SER A 103 16.00 21.67 -3.16
C SER A 103 14.56 21.24 -2.87
N VAL A 104 13.58 21.90 -3.50
CA VAL A 104 12.17 21.52 -3.42
C VAL A 104 11.79 20.55 -4.55
N ALA A 105 10.53 20.13 -4.62
CA ALA A 105 10.06 19.23 -5.68
C ALA A 105 10.12 19.88 -7.07
N ALA A 106 9.83 21.18 -7.18
CA ALA A 106 9.89 21.92 -8.44
C ALA A 106 11.31 21.92 -9.03
N ASP A 107 12.32 22.24 -8.21
CA ASP A 107 13.73 22.24 -8.62
C ASP A 107 14.17 20.88 -9.17
N LYS A 108 13.77 19.77 -8.51
CA LYS A 108 14.10 18.41 -8.96
C LYS A 108 13.48 18.10 -10.32
N ASN A 109 12.22 18.48 -10.51
CA ASN A 109 11.55 18.35 -11.81
C ASN A 109 12.26 19.18 -12.90
N GLU A 110 12.68 20.40 -12.56
CA GLU A 110 13.42 21.25 -13.49
C GLU A 110 14.80 20.67 -13.83
N ILE A 111 15.53 20.10 -12.86
CA ILE A 111 16.81 19.41 -13.11
C ILE A 111 16.60 18.25 -14.09
N LEU A 112 15.62 17.38 -13.82
CA LEU A 112 15.27 16.24 -14.67
C LEU A 112 14.93 16.69 -16.10
N PHE A 113 14.08 17.71 -16.23
CA PHE A 113 13.61 18.16 -17.53
C PHE A 113 14.67 18.95 -18.30
N SER A 114 15.33 19.93 -17.68
CA SER A 114 16.25 20.83 -18.36
C SER A 114 17.54 20.13 -18.78
N ARG A 115 18.15 19.34 -17.87
CA ARG A 115 19.45 18.70 -18.09
C ARG A 115 19.35 17.35 -18.77
N PHE A 116 18.37 16.53 -18.37
CA PHE A 116 18.27 15.14 -18.82
C PHE A 116 17.10 14.89 -19.78
N LYS A 117 16.27 15.91 -20.05
CA LYS A 117 15.05 15.79 -20.88
C LYS A 117 14.09 14.72 -20.37
N ILE A 118 14.12 14.43 -19.07
CA ILE A 118 13.24 13.49 -18.40
C ILE A 118 12.03 14.24 -17.85
N ASN A 119 10.83 13.86 -18.29
CA ASN A 119 9.59 14.33 -17.69
C ASN A 119 9.14 13.34 -16.62
N TYR A 120 9.27 13.71 -15.35
CA TYR A 120 8.92 12.86 -14.21
C TYR A 120 7.47 12.36 -14.26
N ASN A 121 6.54 13.14 -14.83
CA ASN A 121 5.14 12.72 -14.94
C ASN A 121 4.95 11.51 -15.87
N ASN A 122 5.90 11.26 -16.78
CA ASN A 122 5.89 10.12 -17.69
C ASN A 122 6.56 8.87 -17.10
N GLU A 123 7.17 8.96 -15.92
CA GLU A 123 7.67 7.79 -15.21
C GLU A 123 6.52 6.81 -14.91
N PRO A 124 6.78 5.49 -14.89
CA PRO A 124 5.77 4.49 -14.56
C PRO A 124 5.03 4.81 -13.26
N ASP A 125 3.71 4.67 -13.27
CA ASP A 125 2.87 4.94 -12.10
C ASP A 125 3.26 4.07 -10.89
N MET A 126 3.77 2.86 -11.14
CA MET A 126 4.31 1.98 -10.10
C MET A 126 5.44 2.65 -9.29
N TYR A 127 6.33 3.41 -9.93
CA TYR A 127 7.43 4.10 -9.25
C TYR A 127 6.96 5.35 -8.51
N LYS A 128 6.00 6.10 -9.10
CA LYS A 128 5.51 7.35 -8.52
C LYS A 128 4.51 7.14 -7.37
N LYS A 129 3.69 6.09 -7.44
CA LYS A 129 2.53 5.85 -6.56
C LYS A 129 2.65 4.58 -5.74
N GLY A 130 3.60 3.70 -6.06
CA GLY A 130 3.72 2.37 -5.45
C GLY A 130 2.70 1.37 -5.97
N SER A 131 2.51 0.29 -5.20
CA SER A 131 1.60 -0.80 -5.52
C SER A 131 0.60 -0.99 -4.39
N VAL A 132 -0.69 -0.98 -4.72
CA VAL A 132 -1.77 -1.21 -3.77
C VAL A 132 -2.42 -2.54 -4.11
N VAL A 133 -2.51 -3.42 -3.12
CA VAL A 133 -3.03 -4.78 -3.26
C VAL A 133 -4.32 -4.90 -2.47
N PHE A 134 -5.42 -5.24 -3.12
CA PHE A 134 -6.71 -5.40 -2.46
C PHE A 134 -7.58 -6.44 -3.14
N ARG A 135 -8.63 -6.89 -2.43
CA ARG A 135 -9.66 -7.76 -2.99
C ARG A 135 -10.61 -6.92 -3.84
N ASP A 136 -10.77 -7.32 -5.09
CA ASP A 136 -11.51 -6.58 -6.09
C ASP A 136 -13.01 -6.91 -6.07
N TYR A 137 -13.81 -5.86 -6.12
CA TYR A 137 -15.28 -5.90 -6.14
C TYR A 137 -15.79 -4.79 -7.07
N GLU A 138 -17.05 -4.88 -7.50
CA GLU A 138 -17.68 -3.85 -8.33
C GLU A 138 -17.61 -2.49 -7.62
N LEU A 139 -17.04 -1.48 -8.31
CA LEU A 139 -16.99 -0.11 -7.82
C LEU A 139 -18.40 0.43 -7.58
N VAL A 140 -18.52 1.25 -6.54
CA VAL A 140 -19.78 1.85 -6.12
C VAL A 140 -19.76 3.34 -6.48
N GLU A 141 -20.91 3.89 -6.89
CA GLU A 141 -21.05 5.33 -7.16
C GLU A 141 -20.97 6.13 -5.84
N PRO A 142 -20.20 7.24 -5.80
CA PRO A 142 -20.11 8.08 -4.61
C PRO A 142 -21.50 8.53 -4.11
N GLY A 143 -21.77 8.34 -2.82
CA GLY A 143 -23.05 8.72 -2.19
C GLY A 143 -24.17 7.68 -2.23
N SER A 144 -23.95 6.50 -2.83
CA SER A 144 -24.95 5.40 -2.83
C SER A 144 -24.84 4.46 -1.62
N VAL A 145 -23.88 4.68 -0.73
CA VAL A 145 -23.63 3.84 0.45
C VAL A 145 -24.32 4.46 1.67
N SER A 146 -25.36 3.81 2.19
CA SER A 146 -25.99 4.18 3.46
C SER A 146 -25.02 4.03 4.62
N GLU A 147 -25.10 4.98 5.56
CA GLU A 147 -24.25 5.10 6.75
C GLU A 147 -24.05 3.76 7.49
N VAL A 148 -22.81 3.55 7.94
CA VAL A 148 -22.42 2.44 8.81
C VAL A 148 -23.13 2.63 10.15
N VAL A 149 -24.22 1.89 10.37
CA VAL A 149 -24.92 1.85 11.66
C VAL A 149 -24.12 0.97 12.60
N ASP A 150 -23.74 1.55 13.74
CA ASP A 150 -23.05 0.89 14.85
C ASP A 150 -23.89 -0.28 15.37
N GLU A 151 -23.34 -1.49 15.36
CA GLU A 151 -24.08 -2.75 15.55
C GLU A 151 -24.21 -3.17 17.02
N ASP A 152 -24.25 -2.23 17.97
CA ASP A 152 -24.23 -2.53 19.42
C ASP A 152 -25.63 -2.77 20.04
N SER A 153 -26.56 -3.32 19.24
CA SER A 153 -27.90 -3.70 19.70
C SER A 153 -27.99 -5.21 19.93
N ALA A 154 -28.55 -5.64 21.06
CA ALA A 154 -28.79 -7.05 21.38
C ALA A 154 -29.66 -7.72 20.29
N LYS A 155 -29.04 -8.57 19.47
CA LYS A 155 -29.69 -9.28 18.36
C LYS A 155 -30.54 -10.45 18.90
N THR A 156 -31.75 -10.64 18.36
CA THR A 156 -32.61 -11.81 18.65
C THR A 156 -32.04 -13.09 18.05
N ILE A 157 -32.50 -14.27 18.51
CA ILE A 157 -32.00 -15.59 18.05
C ILE A 157 -32.13 -15.77 16.53
N GLU A 158 -33.25 -15.35 15.94
CA GLU A 158 -33.43 -15.35 14.47
C GLU A 158 -32.44 -14.42 13.77
N GLN A 159 -32.14 -13.25 14.35
CA GLN A 159 -31.14 -12.32 13.82
C GLN A 159 -29.71 -12.90 13.90
N LEU A 160 -29.42 -13.71 14.93
CA LEU A 160 -28.13 -14.39 15.07
C LEU A 160 -27.96 -15.52 14.05
N GLU A 161 -29.00 -16.31 13.76
CA GLU A 161 -28.96 -17.35 12.72
C GLU A 161 -28.86 -16.75 11.30
N LEU A 162 -29.59 -15.67 11.04
CA LEU A 162 -29.44 -14.87 9.82
C LEU A 162 -28.03 -14.27 9.71
N SER A 163 -27.44 -13.78 10.80
CA SER A 163 -26.05 -13.27 10.85
C SER A 163 -25.04 -14.35 10.51
N LYS A 164 -25.12 -15.53 11.12
CA LYS A 164 -24.22 -16.66 10.82
C LYS A 164 -24.30 -17.09 9.35
N THR A 165 -25.52 -17.15 8.81
CA THR A 165 -25.73 -17.48 7.40
C THR A 165 -25.16 -16.40 6.47
N GLN A 166 -25.30 -15.13 6.86
CA GLN A 166 -24.77 -13.99 6.12
C GLN A 166 -23.23 -13.94 6.18
N GLU A 167 -22.63 -14.16 7.35
CA GLU A 167 -21.19 -14.23 7.56
C GLU A 167 -20.56 -15.36 6.72
N GLU A 168 -21.22 -16.51 6.63
CA GLU A 168 -20.75 -17.61 5.78
C GLU A 168 -20.84 -17.27 4.29
N LYS A 169 -21.92 -16.59 3.85
CA LYS A 169 -22.03 -16.05 2.48
C LYS A 169 -20.92 -15.04 2.20
N ASP A 170 -20.65 -14.13 3.12
CA ASP A 170 -19.62 -13.11 3.00
C ASP A 170 -18.21 -13.73 2.99
N ARG A 171 -17.98 -14.77 3.81
CA ARG A 171 -16.75 -15.57 3.77
C ARG A 171 -16.55 -16.21 2.39
N LYS A 172 -17.59 -16.82 1.82
CA LYS A 172 -17.54 -17.40 0.46
C LYS A 172 -17.28 -16.34 -0.61
N ARG A 173 -17.85 -15.14 -0.49
CA ARG A 173 -17.58 -14.01 -1.40
C ARG A 173 -16.14 -13.54 -1.31
N ARG A 174 -15.61 -13.35 -0.09
CA ARG A 174 -14.19 -12.99 0.11
C ARG A 174 -13.21 -14.00 -0.46
N ALA A 175 -13.54 -15.29 -0.37
CA ALA A 175 -12.72 -16.36 -0.93
C ALA A 175 -12.72 -16.39 -2.46
N LYS A 176 -13.79 -15.91 -3.10
CA LYS A 176 -13.91 -15.83 -4.57
C LYS A 176 -13.38 -14.51 -5.15
N ALA A 177 -13.11 -13.51 -4.31
CA ALA A 177 -12.64 -12.21 -4.78
C ALA A 177 -11.23 -12.32 -5.36
N ILE A 178 -11.02 -11.72 -6.52
CA ILE A 178 -9.71 -11.63 -7.16
C ILE A 178 -8.85 -10.65 -6.35
N ILE A 179 -7.59 -10.99 -6.14
CA ILE A 179 -6.61 -10.06 -5.56
C ILE A 179 -5.98 -9.29 -6.72
N THR A 180 -6.21 -7.98 -6.76
CA THR A 180 -5.73 -7.10 -7.83
C THR A 180 -4.62 -6.20 -7.29
N VAL A 181 -3.61 -5.95 -8.13
CA VAL A 181 -2.54 -4.97 -7.89
C VAL A 181 -2.82 -3.75 -8.76
N GLN A 182 -2.86 -2.55 -8.17
CA GLN A 182 -3.05 -1.30 -8.89
C GLN A 182 -2.00 -0.25 -8.48
N HIS A 183 -1.72 0.70 -9.38
CA HIS A 183 -0.79 1.81 -9.16
C HIS A 183 -1.55 3.14 -9.23
N VAL A 184 -2.38 3.39 -8.21
CA VAL A 184 -3.34 4.50 -8.18
C VAL A 184 -3.15 5.39 -6.97
N ASP A 185 -3.66 6.61 -7.04
CA ASP A 185 -3.70 7.55 -5.92
C ASP A 185 -4.71 7.06 -4.87
N ILE A 186 -4.25 6.89 -3.64
CA ILE A 186 -5.08 6.46 -2.49
C ILE A 186 -5.22 7.58 -1.45
N ILE A 187 -4.71 8.77 -1.73
CA ILE A 187 -4.82 9.92 -0.83
C ILE A 187 -6.22 10.52 -0.92
N LYS A 188 -6.78 10.64 -2.14
CA LYS A 188 -8.09 11.24 -2.38
C LYS A 188 -9.26 10.35 -1.94
N ASP A 189 -10.35 10.99 -1.54
CA ASP A 189 -11.59 10.33 -1.09
C ASP A 189 -12.19 9.40 -2.13
N GLU A 190 -12.12 9.76 -3.42
CA GLU A 190 -12.68 8.98 -4.53
C GLU A 190 -12.21 7.51 -4.50
N PHE A 191 -10.96 7.24 -4.14
CA PHE A 191 -10.44 5.87 -4.05
C PHE A 191 -11.22 5.04 -3.03
N TRP A 192 -11.52 5.62 -1.87
CA TRP A 192 -12.15 4.98 -0.73
C TRP A 192 -13.66 4.91 -0.87
N GLU A 193 -14.30 5.99 -1.33
CA GLU A 193 -15.75 6.08 -1.52
C GLU A 193 -16.25 5.08 -2.56
N ARG A 194 -15.48 4.87 -3.65
CA ARG A 194 -15.81 3.88 -4.68
C ARG A 194 -15.53 2.44 -4.23
N ARG A 195 -14.84 2.25 -3.10
CA ARG A 195 -14.42 0.94 -2.56
C ARG A 195 -14.80 0.78 -1.08
N PRO A 196 -16.10 0.88 -0.71
CA PRO A 196 -16.54 0.88 0.69
C PRO A 196 -16.22 -0.42 1.45
N TRP A 197 -15.99 -1.53 0.75
CA TRP A 197 -15.59 -2.81 1.34
C TRP A 197 -14.22 -2.77 2.02
N LEU A 198 -13.35 -1.83 1.64
CA LEU A 198 -12.02 -1.67 2.26
C LEU A 198 -12.11 -1.25 3.73
N LEU A 199 -13.18 -0.54 4.09
CA LEU A 199 -13.37 0.04 5.43
C LEU A 199 -14.50 -0.64 6.22
N SER A 200 -15.52 -1.15 5.54
CA SER A 200 -16.71 -1.75 6.18
C SER A 200 -16.55 -3.23 6.58
N ASN A 201 -15.48 -3.90 6.15
CA ASN A 201 -15.27 -5.36 6.29
C ASN A 201 -16.36 -6.24 5.64
N LYS A 202 -17.30 -5.63 4.90
CA LYS A 202 -18.37 -6.30 4.15
C LYS A 202 -17.94 -6.45 2.69
N PRO A 203 -17.94 -7.67 2.11
CA PRO A 203 -17.54 -7.86 0.73
C PRO A 203 -18.53 -7.20 -0.23
N GLY A 204 -18.02 -6.60 -1.30
CA GLY A 204 -18.85 -6.05 -2.37
C GLY A 204 -19.42 -7.14 -3.28
N LYS A 205 -20.02 -6.71 -4.40
CA LYS A 205 -20.41 -7.62 -5.48
C LYS A 205 -19.16 -8.04 -6.23
N ILE A 206 -19.05 -9.34 -6.55
CA ILE A 206 -17.96 -9.83 -7.38
C ILE A 206 -18.13 -9.22 -8.77
N PRO A 207 -17.10 -8.62 -9.38
CA PRO A 207 -17.20 -8.08 -10.72
C PRO A 207 -17.65 -9.18 -11.67
N LYS A 208 -18.65 -8.89 -12.51
CA LYS A 208 -18.86 -9.71 -13.71
C LYS A 208 -17.53 -9.69 -14.48
N GLU A 209 -17.07 -10.86 -14.94
CA GLU A 209 -15.78 -11.02 -15.63
C GLU A 209 -15.53 -9.90 -16.66
N PRO A 210 -14.27 -9.48 -16.84
CA PRO A 210 -13.91 -8.39 -17.75
C PRO A 210 -14.34 -8.63 -19.20
#